data_AF-A0A8H7M4J0-F1
#
_entry.id   AF-A0A8H7M4J0-F1
#
_cell.length_a   1.000
_cell.length_b   1.000
_cell.length_c   1.000
_cell.angle_alpha   90.00
_cell.angle_beta   90.00
_cell.angle_gamma   90.00
#
_symmetry.space_group_name_H-M   'P 1'
#
loop_
_entity.id
_entity.type
_entity.pdbx_description
1 polymer ?
#
loop_
_entity_poly.entity_id
_entity_poly.type
_entity_poly.pdbx_seq_one_letter_code
_entity_poly.pdbx_strand_id
1 'polypeptide(L)'
;MLAATTNGYDVTAYISHSPGLDGLVSESDLSQLPDNLQLENFSAERTDLLSARTMALAFAITRRASLKVGLWVGGFLLEIISHLWYPAMQKLKRPQPTKRTIGLPNPESLSGYFDTITTVILGEGINGFAGTLASILSIPGVGRAIAVNVVSTAFIIWFIAYIYFEGPHSGTTPKGEGIRRMIWMVMYLPLLASIFLLFVGMKNQFLLTAFISTIKASTAELRGLLNRAHFPNNITNSALWETNPTIKEFMFARKIIWSDEYQKLIEARGNSTNSQEWTENVHAWTSRLSLTIASMGKDGVPENVQTLVDTYYNVNSTFLNQDLRLQNQDPRLSMYSKILIELMDGSLQSARYILIFAAAILISLGLQSLAHSEIKANDPIKGLLLHVALLWGSCFLYFYSSTSERVFQWLEAFWVLPTIAIAYGIQFLIEVTLTRFMDTTKENKRKNSDTEAARPPNLTSQSYYSEPDKDADYSGRQG
;
A
#
# COMPACT_ATOMS: atom_id res chain seq x y z
N MET A 1 -11.66 6.45 -23.84
CA MET A 1 -12.64 7.26 -23.07
C MET A 1 -12.41 8.76 -23.29
N LEU A 2 -11.18 9.28 -23.26
CA LEU A 2 -10.89 10.70 -23.60
C LEU A 2 -11.14 11.10 -25.07
N ALA A 3 -11.02 10.18 -26.03
CA ALA A 3 -11.23 10.48 -27.45
C ALA A 3 -12.71 10.68 -27.85
N ALA A 4 -13.67 10.36 -26.96
CA ALA A 4 -15.09 10.45 -27.25
C ALA A 4 -15.71 11.81 -26.88
N THR A 5 -14.97 12.72 -26.24
CA THR A 5 -15.49 14.01 -25.76
C THR A 5 -14.94 15.23 -26.49
N THR A 6 -13.98 15.06 -27.41
CA THR A 6 -13.42 16.18 -28.19
C THR A 6 -14.09 16.26 -29.56
N ASN A 7 -15.21 17.00 -29.63
CA ASN A 7 -15.95 17.34 -30.86
C ASN A 7 -15.06 18.13 -31.84
N GLY A 8 -14.21 17.46 -32.61
CA GLY A 8 -13.48 18.07 -33.73
C GLY A 8 -12.47 19.17 -33.35
N TYR A 9 -12.13 19.32 -32.07
CA TYR A 9 -11.05 20.21 -31.65
C TYR A 9 -9.71 19.62 -32.08
N ASP A 10 -8.94 20.41 -32.83
CA ASP A 10 -7.55 20.12 -33.16
C ASP A 10 -6.72 20.20 -31.86
N VAL A 11 -6.59 19.06 -31.18
CA VAL A 11 -5.84 18.93 -29.92
C VAL A 11 -4.38 19.32 -30.12
N THR A 12 -3.84 19.21 -31.33
CA THR A 12 -2.48 19.65 -31.68
C THR A 12 -2.32 21.17 -31.66
N ALA A 13 -3.36 21.93 -32.01
CA ALA A 13 -3.37 23.40 -31.86
C ALA A 13 -3.50 23.81 -30.39
N TYR A 14 -4.23 23.06 -29.57
CA TYR A 14 -4.38 23.32 -28.13
C TYR A 14 -3.15 22.92 -27.31
N ILE A 15 -2.38 21.92 -27.76
CA ILE A 15 -1.10 21.52 -27.13
C ILE A 15 0.04 22.50 -27.50
N SER A 16 -0.02 23.15 -28.67
CA SER A 16 1.01 24.11 -29.10
C SER A 16 0.87 25.52 -28.53
N HIS A 17 -0.25 25.84 -27.87
CA HIS A 17 -0.50 27.16 -27.28
C HIS A 17 -0.69 27.02 -25.77
N SER A 18 0.22 27.60 -24.98
CA SER A 18 -0.01 27.81 -23.55
C SER A 18 -1.16 28.83 -23.40
N PRO A 19 -2.18 28.58 -22.54
CA PRO A 19 -3.31 29.48 -22.41
C PRO A 19 -2.86 30.87 -21.94
N GLY A 20 -2.97 31.89 -22.80
CA GLY A 20 -2.69 33.30 -22.46
C GLY A 20 -1.52 33.98 -23.20
N LEU A 21 -0.90 33.34 -24.19
CA LEU A 21 0.17 33.94 -25.00
C LEU A 21 -0.27 34.14 -26.46
N ASP A 22 -0.21 35.39 -26.94
CA ASP A 22 -0.63 35.80 -28.30
C ASP A 22 0.41 35.46 -29.40
N GLY A 23 1.52 34.80 -29.07
CA GLY A 23 2.55 34.42 -30.04
C GLY A 23 3.54 33.37 -29.54
N LEU A 24 4.20 32.68 -30.47
CA LEU A 24 5.30 31.75 -30.20
C LEU A 24 6.50 32.55 -29.69
N VAL A 25 6.84 32.39 -28.42
CA VAL A 25 8.07 32.96 -27.85
C VAL A 25 9.26 32.29 -28.52
N SER A 26 10.14 33.07 -29.16
CA SER A 26 11.33 32.48 -29.78
C SER A 26 12.29 31.99 -28.70
N GLU A 27 13.02 30.90 -28.96
CA GLU A 27 13.99 30.34 -28.02
C GLU A 27 15.08 31.36 -27.62
N SER A 28 15.41 32.29 -28.52
CA SER A 28 16.29 33.43 -28.23
C SER A 28 15.72 34.41 -27.19
N ASP A 29 14.41 34.64 -27.18
CA ASP A 29 13.77 35.55 -26.22
C ASP A 29 13.67 34.90 -24.83
N LEU A 30 13.45 33.58 -24.78
CA LEU A 30 13.45 32.79 -23.55
C LEU A 30 14.79 32.85 -22.82
N SER A 31 15.90 32.84 -23.57
CA SER A 31 17.25 32.90 -22.98
C SER A 31 17.57 34.25 -22.29
N GLN A 32 16.87 35.33 -22.68
CA GLN A 32 17.07 36.68 -22.12
C GLN A 32 16.17 36.97 -20.91
N LEU A 33 15.16 36.14 -20.65
CA LEU A 33 14.29 36.31 -19.49
C LEU A 33 15.08 36.08 -18.19
N PRO A 34 14.73 36.79 -17.10
CA PRO A 34 15.23 36.46 -15.77
C PRO A 34 14.92 35.00 -15.39
N ASP A 35 15.82 34.33 -14.65
CA ASP A 35 15.71 32.89 -14.36
C ASP A 35 14.39 32.48 -13.67
N ASN A 36 13.79 33.37 -12.87
CA ASN A 36 12.49 33.12 -12.24
C ASN A 36 11.34 33.06 -13.28
N LEU A 37 11.36 33.91 -14.31
CA LEU A 37 10.40 33.90 -15.41
C LEU A 37 10.67 32.73 -16.37
N GLN A 38 11.94 32.38 -16.59
CA GLN A 38 12.28 31.16 -17.34
C GLN A 38 11.73 29.93 -16.62
N LEU A 39 11.87 29.85 -15.30
CA LEU A 39 11.34 28.75 -14.51
C LEU A 39 9.80 28.74 -14.52
N GLU A 40 9.15 29.89 -14.43
CA GLU A 40 7.69 30.00 -14.52
C GLU A 40 7.20 29.51 -15.89
N ASN A 41 7.80 29.96 -16.98
CA ASN A 41 7.49 29.52 -18.34
C ASN A 41 7.75 28.02 -18.53
N PHE A 42 8.90 27.52 -18.08
CA PHE A 42 9.22 26.09 -18.13
C PHE A 42 8.19 25.26 -17.33
N SER A 43 7.72 25.78 -16.20
CA SER A 43 6.70 25.14 -15.36
C SER A 43 5.27 25.29 -15.90
N ALA A 44 5.02 26.23 -16.81
CA ALA A 44 3.76 26.38 -17.52
C ALA A 44 3.74 25.48 -18.77
N GLU A 45 4.88 25.35 -19.44
CA GLU A 45 5.09 24.49 -20.61
C GLU A 45 5.08 23.00 -20.23
N ARG A 46 5.74 22.63 -19.13
CA ARG A 46 5.59 21.31 -18.52
C ARG A 46 4.52 21.37 -17.45
N THR A 47 3.44 20.62 -17.62
CA THR A 47 2.33 20.39 -16.65
C THR A 47 2.74 19.90 -15.23
N ASP A 48 4.04 19.94 -14.90
CA ASP A 48 4.69 19.53 -13.64
C ASP A 48 4.33 20.43 -12.44
N LEU A 49 3.77 21.62 -12.67
CA LEU A 49 3.18 22.44 -11.61
C LEU A 49 2.08 21.67 -10.86
N LEU A 50 1.28 20.90 -11.59
CA LEU A 50 0.25 20.04 -11.02
C LEU A 50 0.85 18.83 -10.31
N SER A 51 1.85 18.15 -10.87
CA SER A 51 2.37 16.91 -10.27
C SER A 51 3.05 17.12 -8.91
N ALA A 52 3.93 18.12 -8.78
CA ALA A 52 4.62 18.40 -7.52
C ALA A 52 3.66 18.95 -6.44
N ARG A 53 2.70 19.82 -6.82
CA ARG A 53 1.64 20.27 -5.90
C ARG A 53 0.71 19.13 -5.51
N THR A 54 0.40 18.22 -6.44
CA THR A 54 -0.42 17.04 -6.16
C THR A 54 0.30 16.08 -5.22
N MET A 55 1.62 15.92 -5.33
CA MET A 55 2.42 15.16 -4.37
C MET A 55 2.46 15.83 -3.00
N ALA A 56 2.80 17.12 -2.91
CA ALA A 56 2.82 17.86 -1.65
C ALA A 56 1.45 17.83 -0.95
N LEU A 57 0.39 18.03 -1.73
CA LEU A 57 -1.00 17.93 -1.28
C LEU A 57 -1.35 16.49 -0.87
N ALA A 58 -0.94 15.48 -1.64
CA ALA A 58 -1.17 14.08 -1.29
C ALA A 58 -0.48 13.70 0.03
N PHE A 59 0.75 14.18 0.26
CA PHE A 59 1.50 14.02 1.52
C PHE A 59 0.85 14.79 2.69
N ALA A 60 0.35 16.01 2.45
CA ALA A 60 -0.38 16.77 3.46
C ALA A 60 -1.72 16.11 3.83
N ILE A 61 -2.44 15.57 2.84
CA ILE A 61 -3.72 14.88 3.02
C ILE A 61 -3.53 13.54 3.76
N THR A 62 -2.44 12.82 3.53
CA THR A 62 -2.17 11.54 4.21
C THR A 62 -1.80 11.72 5.68
N ARG A 63 -1.31 12.88 6.10
CA ARG A 63 -1.07 13.17 7.53
C ARG A 63 -2.35 13.35 8.36
N ARG A 64 -3.46 13.76 7.75
CA ARG A 64 -4.79 13.73 8.40
C ARG A 64 -5.48 12.36 8.30
N ALA A 65 -4.78 11.33 7.82
CA ALA A 65 -5.34 9.98 7.75
C ALA A 65 -5.71 9.46 9.15
N SER A 66 -5.00 9.82 10.22
CA SER A 66 -5.34 9.40 11.58
C SER A 66 -6.75 9.86 12.00
N LEU A 67 -7.15 11.08 11.65
CA LEU A 67 -8.47 11.61 11.95
C LEU A 67 -9.56 10.99 11.07
N LYS A 68 -9.26 10.76 9.79
CA LYS A 68 -10.17 10.02 8.88
C LYS A 68 -10.36 8.58 9.34
N VAL A 69 -9.28 7.91 9.72
CA VAL A 69 -9.30 6.55 10.27
C VAL A 69 -10.04 6.54 11.61
N GLY A 70 -9.84 7.54 12.48
CA GLY A 70 -10.55 7.67 13.75
C GLY A 70 -12.06 7.85 13.56
N LEU A 71 -12.48 8.73 12.64
CA LEU A 71 -13.89 8.90 12.27
C LEU A 71 -14.48 7.63 11.63
N TRP A 72 -13.71 6.96 10.78
CA TRP A 72 -14.14 5.73 10.13
C TRP A 72 -14.30 4.60 11.15
N VAL A 73 -13.27 4.32 11.96
CA VAL A 73 -13.31 3.36 13.07
C VAL A 73 -14.40 3.71 14.06
N GLY A 74 -14.62 4.99 14.37
CA GLY A 74 -15.67 5.46 15.27
C GLY A 74 -17.07 5.21 14.73
N GLY A 75 -17.34 5.62 13.48
CA GLY A 75 -18.62 5.35 12.82
C GLY A 75 -18.90 3.85 12.70
N PHE A 76 -17.85 3.08 12.44
CA PHE A 76 -17.89 1.63 12.33
C PHE A 76 -18.15 0.92 13.65
N LEU A 77 -17.50 1.35 14.74
CA LEU A 77 -17.77 0.83 16.08
C LEU A 77 -19.23 1.10 16.46
N LEU A 78 -19.73 2.27 16.10
CA LEU A 78 -21.11 2.68 16.37
C LEU A 78 -22.11 1.82 15.60
N GLU A 79 -21.80 1.46 14.35
CA GLU A 79 -22.58 0.53 13.54
C GLU A 79 -22.58 -0.90 14.14
N ILE A 80 -21.41 -1.42 14.53
CA ILE A 80 -21.29 -2.72 15.21
C ILE A 80 -22.10 -2.74 16.51
N ILE A 81 -21.96 -1.69 17.33
CA ILE A 81 -22.71 -1.55 18.59
C ILE A 81 -24.21 -1.50 18.28
N SER A 82 -24.65 -0.75 17.27
CA SER A 82 -26.08 -0.66 16.94
C SER A 82 -26.68 -2.03 16.56
N HIS A 83 -25.93 -2.84 15.81
CA HIS A 83 -26.36 -4.16 15.36
C HIS A 83 -26.27 -5.22 16.46
N LEU A 84 -25.35 -5.11 17.40
CA LEU A 84 -25.27 -5.98 18.58
C LEU A 84 -26.32 -5.60 19.64
N TRP A 85 -26.57 -4.31 19.80
CA TRP A 85 -27.45 -3.76 20.83
C TRP A 85 -28.91 -4.14 20.59
N TYR A 86 -29.38 -4.11 19.34
CA TYR A 86 -30.77 -4.44 19.00
C TYR A 86 -31.19 -5.87 19.42
N PRO A 87 -30.49 -6.96 19.03
CA PRO A 87 -30.83 -8.31 19.47
C PRO A 87 -30.54 -8.54 20.97
N ALA A 88 -29.54 -7.88 21.56
CA ALA A 88 -29.30 -7.94 23.00
C ALA A 88 -30.47 -7.34 23.79
N MET A 89 -30.96 -6.16 23.40
CA MET A 89 -32.13 -5.51 23.99
C MET A 89 -33.42 -6.31 23.78
N GLN A 90 -33.59 -6.98 22.63
CA GLN A 90 -34.72 -7.89 22.42
C GLN A 90 -34.68 -9.11 23.36
N LYS A 91 -33.50 -9.68 23.61
CA LYS A 91 -33.33 -10.76 24.61
C LYS A 91 -33.64 -10.27 26.03
N LEU A 92 -33.26 -9.04 26.37
CA LEU A 92 -33.52 -8.46 27.69
C LEU A 92 -35.02 -8.14 27.92
N LYS A 93 -35.75 -7.73 26.87
CA LYS A 93 -37.17 -7.31 26.96
C LYS A 93 -38.19 -8.45 26.91
N ARG A 94 -37.81 -9.71 26.69
CA ARG A 94 -38.77 -10.83 26.59
C ARG A 94 -38.55 -11.92 27.65
N PRO A 95 -39.33 -11.89 28.75
CA PRO A 95 -39.45 -13.02 29.66
C PRO A 95 -40.63 -13.97 29.32
N GLN A 96 -41.01 -14.14 28.03
CA GLN A 96 -42.06 -15.14 27.70
C GLN A 96 -41.80 -15.99 26.45
N PRO A 97 -41.99 -17.32 26.54
CA PRO A 97 -41.82 -18.27 25.45
C PRO A 97 -43.07 -18.31 24.57
N THR A 98 -43.29 -17.30 23.74
CA THR A 98 -44.22 -17.43 22.60
C THR A 98 -43.40 -17.60 21.33
N LYS A 99 -43.52 -18.79 20.71
CA LYS A 99 -43.01 -19.16 19.38
C LYS A 99 -43.64 -18.27 18.29
N ARG A 100 -43.32 -16.98 18.28
CA ARG A 100 -43.49 -16.14 17.10
C ARG A 100 -42.12 -15.95 16.50
N THR A 101 -41.90 -16.61 15.37
CA THR A 101 -40.83 -16.37 14.41
C THR A 101 -40.78 -14.87 14.15
N ILE A 102 -39.81 -14.21 14.78
CA ILE A 102 -39.52 -12.80 14.54
C ILE A 102 -38.98 -12.74 13.12
N GLY A 103 -39.75 -12.16 12.20
CA GLY A 103 -39.23 -11.80 10.89
C GLY A 103 -38.12 -10.77 11.09
N LEU A 104 -36.86 -11.22 11.00
CA LEU A 104 -35.74 -10.30 10.91
C LEU A 104 -35.92 -9.45 9.65
N PRO A 105 -35.52 -8.16 9.66
CA PRO A 105 -35.53 -7.31 8.47
C PRO A 105 -34.85 -8.03 7.30
N ASN A 106 -35.44 -7.86 6.11
CA ASN A 106 -35.23 -8.76 4.97
C ASN A 106 -33.72 -8.91 4.67
N PRO A 107 -33.13 -10.08 4.93
CA PRO A 107 -31.69 -10.25 5.02
C PRO A 107 -30.91 -10.04 3.71
N GLU A 108 -31.61 -10.08 2.58
CA GLU A 108 -31.05 -9.84 1.24
C GLU A 108 -30.61 -8.39 1.02
N SER A 109 -31.21 -7.44 1.75
CA SER A 109 -30.86 -6.01 1.62
C SER A 109 -29.47 -5.68 2.15
N LEU A 110 -29.01 -6.37 3.20
CA LEU A 110 -27.76 -6.02 3.89
C LEU A 110 -26.52 -6.58 3.18
N SER A 111 -26.60 -7.79 2.61
CA SER A 111 -25.50 -8.33 1.81
C SER A 111 -25.28 -7.52 0.53
N GLY A 112 -26.37 -7.13 -0.16
CA GLY A 112 -26.27 -6.25 -1.33
C GLY A 112 -25.70 -4.87 -1.00
N TYR A 113 -25.99 -4.34 0.19
CA TYR A 113 -25.38 -3.10 0.67
C TYR A 113 -23.87 -3.24 0.91
N PHE A 114 -23.44 -4.33 1.56
CA PHE A 114 -22.02 -4.60 1.78
C PHE A 114 -21.26 -4.83 0.47
N ASP A 115 -21.86 -5.48 -0.52
CA ASP A 115 -21.27 -5.65 -1.84
C ASP A 115 -21.11 -4.31 -2.58
N THR A 116 -22.10 -3.43 -2.43
CA THR A 116 -22.05 -2.07 -2.97
C THR A 116 -20.94 -1.26 -2.31
N ILE A 117 -20.84 -1.29 -0.97
CA ILE A 117 -19.77 -0.59 -0.23
C ILE A 117 -18.40 -1.09 -0.67
N THR A 118 -18.19 -2.41 -0.74
CA THR A 118 -16.88 -2.94 -1.13
C THR A 118 -16.52 -2.51 -2.55
N THR A 119 -17.48 -2.56 -3.47
CA THR A 119 -17.26 -2.13 -4.85
C THR A 119 -16.87 -0.65 -4.91
N VAL A 120 -17.51 0.20 -4.10
CA VAL A 120 -17.15 1.63 -3.97
C VAL A 120 -15.75 1.78 -3.38
N ILE A 121 -15.44 1.11 -2.28
CA ILE A 121 -14.11 1.16 -1.62
C ILE A 121 -13.01 0.73 -2.58
N LEU A 122 -13.24 -0.35 -3.34
CA LEU A 122 -12.28 -0.92 -4.27
C LEU A 122 -12.13 0.00 -5.50
N GLY A 123 -13.23 0.55 -6.02
CA GLY A 123 -13.22 1.53 -7.10
C GLY A 123 -12.51 2.83 -6.72
N GLU A 124 -12.82 3.42 -5.56
CA GLU A 124 -12.17 4.63 -5.05
C GLU A 124 -10.69 4.39 -4.73
N GLY A 125 -10.36 3.25 -4.13
CA GLY A 125 -8.99 2.83 -3.85
C GLY A 125 -8.16 2.73 -5.13
N ILE A 126 -8.67 2.05 -6.15
CA ILE A 126 -8.01 1.92 -7.46
C ILE A 126 -7.87 3.29 -8.14
N ASN A 127 -8.92 4.11 -8.15
CA ASN A 127 -8.86 5.43 -8.78
C ASN A 127 -7.85 6.35 -8.08
N GLY A 128 -7.81 6.32 -6.74
CA GLY A 128 -6.81 7.03 -5.95
C GLY A 128 -5.38 6.56 -6.23
N PHE A 129 -5.20 5.25 -6.47
CA PHE A 129 -3.91 4.69 -6.88
C PHE A 129 -3.53 5.13 -8.30
N ALA A 130 -4.46 5.06 -9.26
CA ALA A 130 -4.23 5.48 -10.64
C ALA A 130 -3.80 6.95 -10.75
N GLY A 131 -4.46 7.85 -10.00
CA GLY A 131 -4.05 9.26 -9.95
C GLY A 131 -2.66 9.46 -9.35
N THR A 132 -2.34 8.71 -8.30
CA THR A 132 -1.00 8.75 -7.68
C THR A 132 0.07 8.20 -8.63
N LEU A 133 -0.25 7.12 -9.35
CA LEU A 133 0.62 6.50 -10.34
C LEU A 133 0.89 7.44 -11.52
N ALA A 134 -0.14 8.10 -12.05
CA ALA A 134 0.02 9.08 -13.12
C ALA A 134 0.93 10.24 -12.69
N SER A 135 0.76 10.75 -11.47
CA SER A 135 1.64 11.79 -10.92
C SER A 135 3.08 11.27 -10.77
N ILE A 136 3.29 10.04 -10.31
CA ILE A 136 4.65 9.50 -10.14
C ILE A 136 5.32 9.18 -11.47
N LEU A 137 4.58 8.66 -12.45
CA LEU A 137 5.11 8.38 -13.78
C LEU A 137 5.50 9.65 -14.53
N SER A 138 4.93 10.81 -14.18
CA SER A 138 5.33 12.10 -14.74
C SER A 138 6.65 12.63 -14.17
N ILE A 139 7.14 12.10 -13.04
CA ILE A 139 8.38 12.59 -12.43
C ILE A 139 9.59 12.11 -13.24
N PRO A 140 10.52 13.00 -13.63
CA PRO A 140 11.78 12.57 -14.23
C PRO A 140 12.58 11.69 -13.25
N GLY A 141 13.08 10.55 -13.74
CA GLY A 141 13.89 9.62 -12.94
C GLY A 141 13.14 8.43 -12.32
N VAL A 142 11.97 8.07 -12.87
CA VAL A 142 11.27 6.83 -12.49
C VAL A 142 12.17 5.61 -12.70
N GLY A 143 12.66 5.04 -11.60
CA GLY A 143 13.58 3.90 -11.63
C GLY A 143 12.87 2.55 -11.79
N ARG A 144 13.65 1.50 -12.06
CA ARG A 144 13.18 0.10 -12.14
C ARG A 144 12.40 -0.34 -10.89
N ALA A 145 12.76 0.20 -9.71
CA ALA A 145 12.09 -0.09 -8.45
C ALA A 145 10.61 0.32 -8.44
N ILE A 146 10.27 1.45 -9.07
CA ILE A 146 8.88 1.91 -9.17
C ILE A 146 8.09 0.95 -10.05
N ALA A 147 8.64 0.55 -11.21
CA ALA A 147 7.97 -0.41 -12.10
C ALA A 147 7.66 -1.75 -11.40
N VAL A 148 8.60 -2.28 -10.61
CA VAL A 148 8.38 -3.50 -9.80
C VAL A 148 7.26 -3.30 -8.79
N ASN A 149 7.18 -2.14 -8.14
CA ASN A 149 6.10 -1.82 -7.20
C ASN A 149 4.74 -1.64 -7.88
N VAL A 150 4.69 -1.11 -9.10
CA VAL A 150 3.45 -1.01 -9.90
C VAL A 150 2.92 -2.40 -10.23
N VAL A 151 3.80 -3.26 -10.75
CA VAL A 151 3.44 -4.65 -11.09
C VAL A 151 2.98 -5.40 -9.84
N SER A 152 3.72 -5.27 -8.73
CA SER A 152 3.36 -5.90 -7.45
C SER A 152 2.01 -5.40 -6.93
N THR A 153 1.73 -4.10 -7.08
CA THR A 153 0.43 -3.51 -6.72
C THR A 153 -0.70 -4.09 -7.57
N ALA A 154 -0.51 -4.21 -8.88
CA ALA A 154 -1.50 -4.82 -9.76
C ALA A 154 -1.81 -6.26 -9.34
N PHE A 155 -0.78 -7.05 -8.98
CA PHE A 155 -0.98 -8.39 -8.44
C PHE A 155 -1.74 -8.38 -7.11
N ILE A 156 -1.39 -7.50 -6.16
CA ILE A 156 -2.10 -7.39 -4.88
C ILE A 156 -3.58 -7.05 -5.11
N ILE A 157 -3.88 -6.06 -5.96
CA ILE A 157 -5.27 -5.68 -6.30
C ILE A 157 -6.00 -6.85 -6.94
N TRP A 158 -5.35 -7.58 -7.85
CA TRP A 158 -5.92 -8.77 -8.48
C TRP A 158 -6.23 -9.86 -7.44
N PHE A 159 -5.30 -10.16 -6.52
CA PHE A 159 -5.54 -11.13 -5.45
C PHE A 159 -6.67 -10.69 -4.51
N ILE A 160 -6.75 -9.41 -4.14
CA ILE A 160 -7.84 -8.88 -3.31
C ILE A 160 -9.18 -9.04 -4.05
N ALA A 161 -9.22 -8.69 -5.33
CA ALA A 161 -10.42 -8.86 -6.16
C ALA A 161 -10.81 -10.34 -6.28
N TYR A 162 -9.85 -11.24 -6.51
CA TYR A 162 -10.09 -12.68 -6.54
C TYR A 162 -10.64 -13.19 -5.20
N ILE A 163 -9.97 -12.87 -4.10
CA ILE A 163 -10.41 -13.25 -2.74
C ILE A 163 -11.81 -12.73 -2.46
N TYR A 164 -12.14 -11.55 -2.97
CA TYR A 164 -13.42 -10.91 -2.74
C TYR A 164 -14.56 -11.51 -3.59
N PHE A 165 -14.35 -11.63 -4.91
CA PHE A 165 -15.38 -12.06 -5.86
C PHE A 165 -15.45 -13.58 -6.04
N GLU A 166 -14.34 -14.29 -5.99
CA GLU A 166 -14.25 -15.74 -6.18
C GLU A 166 -13.93 -16.50 -4.89
N GLY A 167 -13.71 -15.78 -3.79
CA GLY A 167 -13.49 -16.40 -2.49
C GLY A 167 -14.60 -17.40 -2.15
N PRO A 168 -14.31 -18.41 -1.31
CA PRO A 168 -15.08 -19.66 -1.18
C PRO A 168 -16.56 -19.53 -0.77
N HIS A 169 -17.07 -18.30 -0.60
CA HIS A 169 -18.41 -18.00 -0.11
C HIS A 169 -19.08 -16.80 -0.83
N SER A 170 -18.52 -16.30 -1.95
CA SER A 170 -19.20 -15.22 -2.69
C SER A 170 -20.56 -15.73 -3.20
N GLY A 171 -21.63 -15.08 -2.75
CA GLY A 171 -23.01 -15.38 -3.19
C GLY A 171 -23.79 -16.41 -2.40
N THR A 172 -23.21 -17.18 -1.46
CA THR A 172 -23.99 -18.08 -0.61
C THR A 172 -24.06 -17.59 0.82
N THR A 173 -25.20 -17.02 1.21
CA THR A 173 -25.47 -16.72 2.63
C THR A 173 -25.35 -18.00 3.45
N PRO A 174 -24.64 -17.98 4.59
CA PRO A 174 -24.45 -19.17 5.41
C PRO A 174 -25.81 -19.76 5.77
N LYS A 175 -26.01 -21.05 5.47
CA LYS A 175 -27.21 -21.78 5.89
C LYS A 175 -27.16 -21.90 7.42
N GLY A 176 -28.04 -21.18 8.12
CA GLY A 176 -28.13 -21.18 9.59
C GLY A 176 -28.73 -19.89 10.17
N GLU A 177 -29.54 -20.01 11.22
CA GLU A 177 -30.18 -18.87 11.89
C GLU A 177 -29.30 -18.23 12.98
N GLY A 178 -29.42 -16.90 13.13
CA GLY A 178 -28.98 -16.15 14.30
C GLY A 178 -27.49 -15.83 14.38
N ILE A 179 -26.76 -16.58 15.22
CA ILE A 179 -25.44 -16.18 15.73
C ILE A 179 -24.35 -16.31 14.67
N ARG A 180 -24.38 -17.38 13.87
CA ARG A 180 -23.37 -17.67 12.85
C ARG A 180 -23.33 -16.58 11.77
N ARG A 181 -24.51 -16.14 11.34
CA ARG A 181 -24.69 -15.05 10.39
C ARG A 181 -24.21 -13.72 10.95
N MET A 182 -24.48 -13.47 12.23
CA MET A 182 -23.99 -12.28 12.93
C MET A 182 -22.46 -12.26 13.00
N ILE A 183 -21.82 -13.39 13.37
CA ILE A 183 -20.36 -13.51 13.39
C ILE A 183 -19.78 -13.28 11.99
N TRP A 184 -20.39 -13.86 10.95
CA TRP A 184 -19.94 -13.64 9.58
C TRP A 184 -19.99 -12.16 9.19
N MET A 185 -21.10 -11.46 9.46
CA MET A 185 -21.20 -10.01 9.21
C MET A 185 -20.18 -9.20 10.03
N VAL A 186 -20.00 -9.53 11.30
CA VAL A 186 -19.04 -8.86 12.18
C VAL A 186 -17.60 -9.09 11.71
N MET A 187 -17.28 -10.23 11.09
CA MET A 187 -15.94 -10.51 10.54
C MET A 187 -15.73 -9.97 9.13
N TYR A 188 -16.80 -9.71 8.38
CA TYR A 188 -16.75 -9.04 7.07
C TYR A 188 -16.28 -7.60 7.17
N LEU A 189 -16.70 -6.94 8.24
CA LEU A 189 -16.33 -5.59 8.58
C LEU A 189 -14.79 -5.41 8.71
N PRO A 190 -14.07 -6.09 9.62
CA PRO A 190 -12.61 -6.00 9.73
C PRO A 190 -11.86 -6.34 8.45
N LEU A 191 -12.40 -7.25 7.64
CA LEU A 191 -11.85 -7.56 6.31
C LEU A 191 -11.87 -6.30 5.43
N LEU A 192 -13.02 -5.63 5.32
CA LEU A 192 -13.15 -4.40 4.54
C LEU A 192 -12.25 -3.28 5.05
N ALA A 193 -12.22 -3.10 6.37
CA ALA A 193 -11.34 -2.13 7.01
C ALA A 193 -9.87 -2.38 6.64
N SER A 194 -9.46 -3.64 6.67
CA SER A 194 -8.08 -4.04 6.36
C SER A 194 -7.75 -3.84 4.87
N ILE A 195 -8.69 -4.12 3.96
CA ILE A 195 -8.53 -3.84 2.52
C ILE A 195 -8.37 -2.33 2.26
N PHE A 196 -9.24 -1.51 2.85
CA PHE A 196 -9.16 -0.07 2.70
C PHE A 196 -7.84 0.49 3.25
N LEU A 197 -7.46 0.08 4.47
CA LEU A 197 -6.20 0.49 5.10
C LEU A 197 -4.98 -0.03 4.33
N LEU A 198 -5.06 -1.21 3.73
CA LEU A 198 -4.05 -1.74 2.83
C LEU A 198 -3.88 -0.83 1.61
N PHE A 199 -4.95 -0.40 0.94
CA PHE A 199 -4.84 0.52 -0.20
C PHE A 199 -4.26 1.88 0.18
N VAL A 200 -4.65 2.44 1.33
CA VAL A 200 -4.02 3.66 1.87
C VAL A 200 -2.53 3.44 2.14
N GLY A 201 -2.17 2.31 2.75
CA GLY A 201 -0.79 1.91 2.99
C GLY A 201 0.01 1.74 1.71
N MET A 202 -0.56 1.10 0.69
CA MET A 202 0.07 0.91 -0.62
C MET A 202 0.34 2.24 -1.30
N LYS A 203 -0.63 3.18 -1.29
CA LYS A 203 -0.45 4.54 -1.80
C LYS A 203 0.72 5.25 -1.12
N ASN A 204 0.77 5.19 0.21
CA ASN A 204 1.83 5.84 0.98
C ASN A 204 3.19 5.20 0.74
N GLN A 205 3.27 3.86 0.65
CA GLN A 205 4.50 3.17 0.29
C GLN A 205 4.98 3.49 -1.13
N PHE A 206 4.03 3.72 -2.04
CA PHE A 206 4.33 4.07 -3.42
C PHE A 206 4.87 5.51 -3.52
N LEU A 207 4.26 6.47 -2.82
CA LEU A 207 4.78 7.84 -2.66
C LEU A 207 6.17 7.84 -2.02
N LEU A 208 6.36 7.05 -0.96
CA LEU A 208 7.65 6.89 -0.28
C LEU A 208 8.74 6.37 -1.24
N THR A 209 8.42 5.30 -1.97
CA THR A 209 9.32 4.70 -2.96
C THR A 209 9.66 5.70 -4.05
N ALA A 210 8.66 6.39 -4.60
CA ALA A 210 8.85 7.38 -5.65
C ALA A 210 9.75 8.51 -5.17
N PHE A 211 9.53 9.01 -3.96
CA PHE A 211 10.33 10.05 -3.34
C PHE A 211 11.79 9.63 -3.18
N ILE A 212 12.07 8.49 -2.53
CA ILE A 212 13.43 7.97 -2.34
C ILE A 212 14.10 7.71 -3.69
N SER A 213 13.38 7.10 -4.64
CA SER A 213 13.90 6.81 -5.98
C SER A 213 14.24 8.09 -6.73
N THR A 214 13.39 9.11 -6.65
CA THR A 214 13.61 10.41 -7.31
C THR A 214 14.82 11.11 -6.74
N ILE A 215 15.00 11.13 -5.41
CA ILE A 215 16.18 11.72 -4.77
C ILE A 215 17.44 10.99 -5.20
N LYS A 216 17.46 9.65 -5.13
CA LYS A 216 18.61 8.83 -5.52
C LYS A 216 18.96 8.98 -7.01
N ALA A 217 17.95 8.93 -7.88
CA ALA A 217 18.14 9.10 -9.31
C ALA A 217 18.64 10.51 -9.64
N SER A 218 18.06 11.54 -9.05
CA SER A 218 18.46 12.93 -9.26
C SER A 218 19.90 13.19 -8.78
N THR A 219 20.27 12.70 -7.59
CA THR A 219 21.65 12.85 -7.11
C THR A 219 22.65 12.06 -7.94
N ALA A 220 22.30 10.86 -8.42
CA ALA A 220 23.15 10.07 -9.30
C ALA A 220 23.33 10.72 -10.68
N GLU A 221 22.24 11.24 -11.26
CA GLU A 221 22.24 11.94 -12.55
C GLU A 221 23.04 13.24 -12.48
N LEU A 222 22.82 14.06 -11.44
CA LEU A 222 23.60 15.27 -11.19
C LEU A 222 25.10 14.95 -11.07
N ARG A 223 25.45 13.94 -10.28
CA ARG A 223 26.84 13.48 -10.17
C ARG A 223 27.41 13.07 -11.52
N GLY A 224 26.62 12.38 -12.34
CA GLY A 224 26.98 12.02 -13.70
C GLY A 224 27.24 13.24 -14.59
N LEU A 225 26.37 14.25 -14.54
CA LEU A 225 26.53 15.51 -15.28
C LEU A 225 27.79 16.27 -14.85
N LEU A 226 28.00 16.41 -13.53
CA LEU A 226 29.19 17.06 -12.97
C LEU A 226 30.47 16.33 -13.37
N ASN A 227 30.47 14.99 -13.35
CA ASN A 227 31.62 14.19 -13.76
C ASN A 227 31.92 14.30 -15.27
N ARG A 228 30.89 14.22 -16.13
CA ARG A 228 31.06 14.33 -17.60
C ARG A 228 31.61 15.68 -18.01
N ALA A 229 31.24 16.73 -17.27
CA ALA A 229 31.70 18.06 -17.56
C ALA A 229 33.11 18.34 -16.97
N HIS A 230 33.73 17.35 -16.30
CA HIS A 230 35.01 17.50 -15.60
C HIS A 230 35.00 18.59 -14.52
N PHE A 231 33.86 18.74 -13.84
CA PHE A 231 33.63 19.80 -12.86
C PHE A 231 34.75 19.92 -11.80
N PRO A 232 35.22 18.83 -11.15
CA PRO A 232 36.25 18.96 -10.10
C PRO A 232 37.55 19.65 -10.54
N ASN A 233 37.89 19.57 -11.84
CA ASN A 233 39.15 20.08 -12.36
C ASN A 233 39.03 21.48 -13.01
N ASN A 234 37.82 21.91 -13.40
CA ASN A 234 37.59 23.06 -14.28
C ASN A 234 36.75 24.21 -13.67
N ILE A 235 36.53 24.24 -12.35
CA ILE A 235 35.70 25.30 -11.73
C ILE A 235 36.28 26.71 -11.88
N THR A 236 37.57 26.86 -12.22
CA THR A 236 38.17 28.20 -12.43
C THR A 236 37.51 28.98 -13.57
N ASN A 237 36.78 28.31 -14.47
CA ASN A 237 36.12 28.95 -15.60
C ASN A 237 34.63 29.24 -15.30
N SER A 238 34.38 30.14 -14.36
CA SER A 238 33.08 30.29 -13.70
C SER A 238 31.92 30.63 -14.65
N ALA A 239 32.16 31.42 -15.69
CA ALA A 239 31.14 31.85 -16.65
C ALA A 239 30.58 30.71 -17.52
N LEU A 240 31.39 29.67 -17.78
CA LEU A 240 30.98 28.54 -18.62
C LEU A 240 30.01 27.59 -17.89
N TRP A 241 30.08 27.56 -16.56
CA TRP A 241 29.30 26.65 -15.72
C TRP A 241 27.94 27.21 -15.34
N GLU A 242 27.90 28.51 -15.04
CA GLU A 242 26.66 29.21 -14.74
C GLU A 242 25.69 29.15 -15.93
N THR A 243 26.23 29.20 -17.15
CA THR A 243 25.46 29.20 -18.40
C THR A 243 25.26 27.82 -19.02
N ASN A 244 25.69 26.73 -18.35
CA ASN A 244 25.59 25.39 -18.92
C ASN A 244 24.11 24.96 -19.09
N PRO A 245 23.62 24.81 -20.34
CA PRO A 245 22.19 24.59 -20.59
C PRO A 245 21.72 23.24 -20.05
N THR A 246 22.57 22.21 -20.09
CA THR A 246 22.23 20.87 -19.61
C THR A 246 22.00 20.84 -18.10
N ILE A 247 22.85 21.53 -17.32
CA ILE A 247 22.68 21.61 -15.86
C ILE A 247 21.48 22.51 -15.53
N LYS A 248 21.31 23.62 -16.26
CA LYS A 248 20.18 24.53 -16.08
C LYS A 248 18.85 23.82 -16.32
N GLU A 249 18.71 23.08 -17.42
CA GLU A 249 17.53 22.27 -17.73
C GLU A 249 17.29 21.20 -16.67
N PHE A 250 18.34 20.51 -16.22
CA PHE A 250 18.26 19.51 -15.15
C PHE A 250 17.71 20.10 -13.83
N MET A 251 18.17 21.30 -13.45
CA MET A 251 17.73 21.99 -12.24
C MET A 251 16.33 22.57 -12.40
N PHE A 252 15.99 23.12 -13.57
CA PHE A 252 14.66 23.64 -13.89
C PHE A 252 13.59 22.56 -13.93
N ALA A 253 13.91 21.36 -14.43
CA ALA A 253 13.05 20.19 -14.31
C ALA A 253 12.70 19.84 -12.85
N ARG A 254 13.46 20.36 -11.91
CA ARG A 254 13.25 20.21 -10.47
C ARG A 254 12.89 21.54 -9.80
N LYS A 255 12.57 22.62 -10.53
CA LYS A 255 12.23 23.93 -9.93
C LYS A 255 13.33 24.52 -9.04
N ILE A 256 14.58 24.24 -9.39
CA ILE A 256 15.76 24.84 -8.75
C ILE A 256 16.35 25.84 -9.72
N ILE A 257 16.58 27.06 -9.25
CA ILE A 257 17.32 28.07 -9.98
C ILE A 257 18.80 27.70 -9.90
N TRP A 258 19.39 27.30 -11.03
CA TRP A 258 20.78 26.84 -11.07
C TRP A 258 21.77 27.94 -10.65
N SER A 259 21.55 29.19 -11.06
CA SER A 259 22.43 30.32 -10.73
C SER A 259 22.56 30.49 -9.21
N ASP A 260 21.46 30.46 -8.46
CA ASP A 260 21.47 30.53 -6.99
C ASP A 260 22.26 29.37 -6.35
N GLU A 261 22.04 28.14 -6.81
CA GLU A 261 22.76 26.97 -6.28
C GLU A 261 24.23 26.95 -6.69
N TYR A 262 24.53 27.48 -7.87
CA TYR A 262 25.88 27.62 -8.38
C TYR A 262 26.69 28.63 -7.56
N GLN A 263 26.10 29.78 -7.18
CA GLN A 263 26.76 30.74 -6.31
C GLN A 263 27.11 30.12 -4.95
N LYS A 264 26.18 29.37 -4.33
CA LYS A 264 26.45 28.63 -3.08
C LYS A 264 27.59 27.64 -3.23
N LEU A 265 27.68 26.97 -4.38
CA LEU A 265 28.74 26.02 -4.68
C LEU A 265 30.10 26.71 -4.87
N ILE A 266 30.13 27.90 -5.50
CA ILE A 266 31.33 28.71 -5.67
C ILE A 266 31.80 29.30 -4.33
N GLU A 267 30.88 29.77 -3.48
CA GLU A 267 31.20 30.18 -2.11
C GLU A 267 31.81 29.03 -1.30
N ALA A 268 31.23 27.83 -1.42
CA ALA A 268 31.75 26.62 -0.79
C ALA A 268 33.17 26.29 -1.26
N ARG A 269 33.50 26.59 -2.53
CA ARG A 269 34.87 26.47 -3.06
C ARG A 269 35.80 27.54 -2.51
N GLY A 270 35.35 28.79 -2.47
CA GLY A 270 36.14 29.92 -1.96
C GLY A 270 36.56 29.72 -0.49
N ASN A 271 35.74 28.99 0.27
CA ASN A 271 36.00 28.64 1.66
C ASN A 271 36.91 27.41 1.85
N SER A 272 37.31 26.70 0.78
CA SER A 272 38.16 25.51 0.86
C SER A 272 39.63 25.86 0.60
N THR A 273 40.51 25.46 1.51
CA THR A 273 41.97 25.66 1.37
C THR A 273 42.66 24.51 0.65
N ASN A 274 42.06 23.32 0.68
CA ASN A 274 42.62 22.10 0.10
C ASN A 274 41.55 21.23 -0.60
N SER A 275 42.00 20.22 -1.34
CA SER A 275 41.11 19.34 -2.12
C SER A 275 40.18 18.47 -1.27
N GLN A 276 40.58 18.15 -0.04
CA GLN A 276 39.76 17.35 0.87
C GLN A 276 38.59 18.19 1.41
N GLU A 277 38.87 19.40 1.90
CA GLU A 277 37.84 20.37 2.33
C GLU A 277 36.87 20.68 1.19
N TRP A 278 37.38 20.82 -0.04
CA TRP A 278 36.52 20.99 -1.22
C TRP A 278 35.56 19.81 -1.40
N THR A 279 36.07 18.58 -1.31
CA THR A 279 35.23 17.38 -1.48
C THR A 279 34.17 17.29 -0.38
N GLU A 280 34.53 17.58 0.87
CA GLU A 280 33.57 17.61 1.98
C GLU A 280 32.50 18.71 1.78
N ASN A 281 32.91 19.92 1.36
CA ASN A 281 32.00 21.03 1.07
C ASN A 281 31.05 20.74 -0.11
N VAL A 282 31.50 20.02 -1.14
CA VAL A 282 30.64 19.56 -2.24
C VAL A 282 29.63 18.53 -1.77
N HIS A 283 30.03 17.59 -0.91
CA HIS A 283 29.09 16.65 -0.30
C HIS A 283 28.04 17.38 0.54
N ALA A 284 28.49 18.37 1.32
CA ALA A 284 27.62 19.22 2.11
C ALA A 284 26.60 19.97 1.25
N TRP A 285 27.05 20.60 0.16
CA TRP A 285 26.18 21.24 -0.82
C TRP A 285 25.21 20.24 -1.47
N THR A 286 25.68 19.06 -1.86
CA THR A 286 24.84 18.02 -2.48
C THR A 286 23.74 17.55 -1.54
N SER A 287 24.02 17.43 -0.24
CA SER A 287 23.02 17.06 0.78
C SER A 287 22.02 18.18 1.04
N ARG A 288 22.43 19.46 0.96
CA ARG A 288 21.48 20.58 0.99
C ARG A 288 20.58 20.54 -0.24
N LEU A 289 21.16 20.36 -1.42
CA LEU A 289 20.42 20.26 -2.66
C LEU A 289 19.40 19.11 -2.64
N SER A 290 19.75 17.95 -2.11
CA SER A 290 18.80 16.84 -1.97
C SER A 290 17.66 17.16 -1.00
N LEU A 291 17.91 17.94 0.06
CA LEU A 291 16.85 18.48 0.92
C LEU A 291 15.99 19.54 0.22
N THR A 292 16.58 20.36 -0.66
CA THR A 292 15.79 21.28 -1.51
C THR A 292 14.84 20.47 -2.37
N ILE A 293 15.36 19.43 -3.04
CA ILE A 293 14.58 18.52 -3.88
C ILE A 293 13.47 17.84 -3.08
N ALA A 294 13.79 17.38 -1.88
CA ALA A 294 12.84 16.78 -0.95
C ALA A 294 11.73 17.74 -0.48
N SER A 295 12.03 19.03 -0.36
CA SER A 295 11.14 20.05 0.22
C SER A 295 10.39 20.91 -0.80
N MET A 296 10.51 20.61 -2.10
CA MET A 296 9.84 21.35 -3.20
C MET A 296 8.31 21.42 -3.12
N GLY A 297 7.70 20.70 -2.19
CA GLY A 297 6.31 20.84 -1.81
C GLY A 297 6.11 21.67 -0.54
N LYS A 298 6.60 22.91 -0.50
CA LYS A 298 6.53 23.79 0.70
C LYS A 298 5.14 23.81 1.35
N ASP A 299 4.08 23.74 0.55
CA ASP A 299 2.69 23.76 1.01
C ASP A 299 2.27 22.54 1.87
N GLY A 300 3.11 21.51 1.99
CA GLY A 300 2.85 20.30 2.78
C GLY A 300 3.88 19.98 3.87
N VAL A 301 4.96 20.76 3.98
CA VAL A 301 6.01 20.55 4.99
C VAL A 301 5.54 21.16 6.31
N PRO A 302 5.54 20.42 7.44
CA PRO A 302 5.11 21.00 8.70
C PRO A 302 6.16 22.01 9.20
N GLU A 303 5.70 23.01 9.95
CA GLU A 303 6.52 24.13 10.42
C GLU A 303 7.76 23.69 11.22
N ASN A 304 7.64 22.63 12.02
CA ASN A 304 8.75 22.06 12.78
C ASN A 304 9.86 21.52 11.87
N VAL A 305 9.49 20.84 10.77
CA VAL A 305 10.45 20.31 9.80
C VAL A 305 11.04 21.44 8.98
N GLN A 306 10.24 22.43 8.60
CA GLN A 306 10.75 23.61 7.90
C GLN A 306 11.80 24.33 8.75
N THR A 307 11.58 24.46 10.06
CA THR A 307 12.55 25.06 10.99
C THR A 307 13.85 24.25 11.06
N LEU A 308 13.76 22.91 11.06
CA LEU A 308 14.96 22.05 11.01
C LEU A 308 15.69 22.17 9.68
N VAL A 309 14.96 22.24 8.57
CA VAL A 309 15.52 22.48 7.24
C VAL A 309 16.27 23.81 7.23
N ASP A 310 15.61 24.90 7.62
CA ASP A 310 16.20 26.25 7.64
C ASP A 310 17.43 26.30 8.56
N THR A 311 17.37 25.63 9.71
CA THR A 311 18.53 25.48 10.60
C THR A 311 19.68 24.76 9.87
N TYR A 312 19.40 23.66 9.19
CA TYR A 312 20.41 22.90 8.45
C TYR A 312 21.08 23.71 7.31
N TYR A 313 20.33 24.61 6.66
CA TYR A 313 20.87 25.53 5.67
C TYR A 313 21.77 26.61 6.27
N ASN A 314 21.40 27.14 7.45
CA ASN A 314 22.10 28.26 8.09
C ASN A 314 23.33 27.84 8.90
N VAL A 315 23.52 26.54 9.13
CA VAL A 315 24.64 26.02 9.92
C VAL A 315 25.96 26.02 9.14
N ASN A 316 27.08 26.19 9.86
CA ASN A 316 28.44 26.20 9.29
C ASN A 316 28.80 24.85 8.61
N SER A 317 29.64 24.89 7.57
CA SER A 317 30.09 23.70 6.81
C SER A 317 30.75 22.64 7.69
N THR A 318 31.48 23.06 8.74
CA THR A 318 32.12 22.14 9.69
C THR A 318 31.12 21.20 10.36
N PHE A 319 29.98 21.73 10.79
CA PHE A 319 28.92 20.91 11.38
C PHE A 319 28.29 20.00 10.34
N LEU A 320 28.10 20.47 9.10
CA LEU A 320 27.57 19.64 8.03
C LEU A 320 28.49 18.45 7.71
N ASN A 321 29.80 18.68 7.71
CA ASN A 321 30.78 17.61 7.49
C ASN A 321 30.77 16.61 8.65
N GLN A 322 30.61 17.08 9.88
CA GLN A 322 30.41 16.19 11.03
C GLN A 322 29.11 15.40 10.91
N ASP A 323 28.02 16.03 10.47
CA ASP A 323 26.73 15.39 10.23
C ASP A 323 26.81 14.30 9.15
N LEU A 324 27.56 14.56 8.07
CA LEU A 324 27.82 13.58 7.01
C LEU A 324 28.66 12.40 7.50
N ARG A 325 29.64 12.64 8.37
CA ARG A 325 30.41 11.56 9.02
C ARG A 325 29.50 10.72 9.92
N LEU A 326 28.63 11.36 10.68
CA LEU A 326 27.61 10.69 11.49
C LEU A 326 26.63 9.90 10.61
N GLN A 327 26.22 10.43 9.45
CA GLN A 327 25.34 9.71 8.53
C GLN A 327 25.89 8.35 8.11
N ASN A 328 27.21 8.24 7.93
CA ASN A 328 27.87 6.98 7.58
C ASN A 328 28.07 6.03 8.77
N GLN A 329 28.09 6.56 10.00
CA GLN A 329 28.35 5.79 11.22
C GLN A 329 27.06 5.37 11.94
N ASP A 330 26.18 6.34 12.21
CA ASP A 330 24.86 6.17 12.80
C ASP A 330 23.89 7.19 12.15
N PRO A 331 23.10 6.75 11.14
CA PRO A 331 22.15 7.61 10.46
C PRO A 331 21.14 8.28 11.41
N ARG A 332 20.86 7.72 12.59
CA ARG A 332 19.86 8.26 13.52
C ARG A 332 20.32 9.52 14.23
N LEU A 333 21.64 9.69 14.35
CA LEU A 333 22.26 10.87 14.96
C LEU A 333 22.42 12.03 13.98
N SER A 334 22.35 11.75 12.67
CA SER A 334 22.46 12.78 11.65
C SER A 334 21.19 13.63 11.56
N MET A 335 21.37 14.94 11.60
CA MET A 335 20.34 15.95 11.38
C MET A 335 19.73 15.83 9.98
N TYR A 336 20.54 15.55 8.95
CA TYR A 336 20.05 15.28 7.59
C TYR A 336 19.04 14.12 7.58
N SER A 337 19.43 12.98 8.16
CA SER A 337 18.56 11.81 8.23
C SER A 337 17.32 12.08 9.07
N LYS A 338 17.44 12.84 10.16
CA LYS A 338 16.30 13.25 10.98
C LYS A 338 15.30 14.08 10.18
N ILE A 339 15.76 15.07 9.42
CA ILE A 339 14.90 15.88 8.53
C ILE A 339 14.20 14.99 7.51
N LEU A 340 14.94 14.08 6.87
CA LEU A 340 14.37 13.16 5.88
C LEU A 340 13.31 12.23 6.51
N ILE A 341 13.60 11.68 7.70
CA ILE A 341 12.68 10.85 8.45
C ILE A 341 11.43 11.65 8.84
N GLU A 342 11.56 12.87 9.34
CA GLU A 342 10.39 13.68 9.73
C GLU A 342 9.55 14.12 8.51
N LEU A 343 10.19 14.42 7.36
CA LEU A 343 9.49 14.63 6.09
C LEU A 343 8.69 13.39 5.70
N MET A 344 9.29 12.21 5.86
CA MET A 344 8.71 10.93 5.46
C MET A 344 7.85 10.26 6.55
N ASP A 345 7.78 10.79 7.78
CA ASP A 345 7.29 10.07 8.96
C ASP A 345 5.86 9.55 8.76
N GLY A 346 4.97 10.38 8.21
CA GLY A 346 3.59 9.96 7.91
C GLY A 346 3.52 8.81 6.90
N SER A 347 4.41 8.81 5.91
CA SER A 347 4.47 7.72 4.92
C SER A 347 5.18 6.48 5.46
N LEU A 348 6.24 6.65 6.25
CA LEU A 348 6.96 5.57 6.94
C LEU A 348 6.05 4.84 7.93
N GLN A 349 5.30 5.59 8.74
CA GLN A 349 4.37 5.02 9.70
C GLN A 349 3.29 4.21 8.98
N SER A 350 2.69 4.77 7.93
CA SER A 350 1.69 4.04 7.13
C SER A 350 2.28 2.82 6.43
N ALA A 351 3.51 2.90 5.94
CA ALA A 351 4.22 1.79 5.31
C ALA A 351 4.52 0.66 6.30
N ARG A 352 4.75 0.96 7.58
CA ARG A 352 4.98 -0.08 8.60
C ARG A 352 3.73 -0.90 8.87
N TYR A 353 2.56 -0.28 8.86
CA TYR A 353 1.29 -0.97 9.14
C TYR A 353 0.74 -1.76 7.94
N ILE A 354 1.27 -1.56 6.73
CA ILE A 354 0.78 -2.24 5.52
C ILE A 354 0.83 -3.76 5.64
N LEU A 355 1.89 -4.31 6.27
CA LEU A 355 2.02 -5.74 6.52
C LEU A 355 0.99 -6.24 7.52
N ILE A 356 0.71 -5.45 8.56
CA ILE A 356 -0.29 -5.78 9.57
C ILE A 356 -1.67 -5.82 8.92
N PHE A 357 -1.99 -4.88 8.03
CA PHE A 357 -3.26 -4.89 7.29
C PHE A 357 -3.35 -6.05 6.29
N ALA A 358 -2.27 -6.32 5.54
CA ALA A 358 -2.21 -7.45 4.62
C ALA A 358 -2.43 -8.79 5.36
N ALA A 359 -1.86 -8.91 6.56
CA ALA A 359 -2.02 -10.06 7.44
C ALA A 359 -3.42 -10.13 8.06
N ALA A 360 -4.00 -9.00 8.45
CA ALA A 360 -5.35 -8.90 9.00
C ALA A 360 -6.43 -9.35 7.98
N ILE A 361 -6.22 -9.11 6.68
CA ILE A 361 -7.06 -9.63 5.61
C ILE A 361 -7.08 -11.17 5.66
N LEU A 362 -5.91 -11.80 5.71
CA LEU A 362 -5.78 -13.25 5.78
C LEU A 362 -6.43 -13.83 7.05
N ILE A 363 -6.24 -13.19 8.21
CA ILE A 363 -6.92 -13.61 9.45
C ILE A 363 -8.43 -13.54 9.29
N SER A 364 -8.93 -12.41 8.78
CA SER A 364 -10.36 -12.17 8.65
C SER A 364 -11.00 -13.20 7.73
N LEU A 365 -10.32 -13.56 6.64
CA LEU A 365 -10.75 -14.64 5.73
C LEU A 365 -10.76 -16.00 6.43
N GLY A 366 -9.71 -16.34 7.18
CA GLY A 366 -9.66 -17.57 7.97
C GLY A 366 -10.80 -17.67 9.00
N LEU A 367 -11.11 -16.57 9.68
CA LEU A 367 -12.22 -16.47 10.63
C LEU A 367 -13.59 -16.57 9.93
N GLN A 368 -13.75 -15.93 8.77
CA GLN A 368 -14.97 -16.04 7.96
C GLN A 368 -15.17 -17.48 7.47
N SER A 369 -14.11 -18.15 7.03
CA SER A 369 -14.14 -19.56 6.65
C SER A 369 -14.53 -20.45 7.83
N LEU A 370 -14.03 -20.16 9.04
CA LEU A 370 -14.41 -20.89 10.25
C LEU A 370 -15.89 -20.67 10.60
N ALA A 371 -16.37 -19.43 10.48
CA ALA A 371 -17.78 -19.10 10.66
C ALA A 371 -18.66 -19.82 9.62
N HIS A 372 -18.19 -20.06 8.40
CA HIS A 372 -18.90 -20.78 7.34
C HIS A 372 -18.75 -22.31 7.36
N SER A 373 -17.76 -22.85 8.06
CA SER A 373 -17.62 -24.30 8.25
C SER A 373 -18.64 -24.81 9.26
N GLU A 374 -19.41 -25.85 8.92
CA GLU A 374 -20.16 -26.57 9.95
C GLU A 374 -19.13 -27.27 10.84
N ILE A 375 -19.16 -27.03 12.15
CA ILE A 375 -18.16 -27.48 13.16
C ILE A 375 -17.93 -29.01 13.17
N LYS A 376 -18.64 -29.78 12.35
CA LYS A 376 -18.59 -31.25 12.32
C LYS A 376 -17.36 -31.84 11.60
N ALA A 377 -16.49 -31.05 10.95
CA ALA A 377 -15.28 -31.57 10.30
C ALA A 377 -14.00 -30.94 10.89
N ASN A 378 -12.96 -31.75 11.14
CA ASN A 378 -11.65 -31.34 11.65
C ASN A 378 -10.79 -30.50 10.67
N ASP A 379 -11.30 -30.15 9.49
CA ASP A 379 -10.53 -29.45 8.44
C ASP A 379 -10.42 -27.90 8.53
N PRO A 380 -11.34 -27.11 9.12
CA PRO A 380 -11.20 -25.65 9.17
C PRO A 380 -10.08 -25.22 10.14
N ILE A 381 -9.72 -26.09 11.10
CA ILE A 381 -8.63 -25.86 12.05
C ILE A 381 -7.29 -25.81 11.32
N LYS A 382 -7.07 -26.61 10.26
CA LYS A 382 -5.82 -26.61 9.49
C LYS A 382 -5.67 -25.32 8.68
N GLY A 383 -6.76 -24.81 8.13
CA GLY A 383 -6.80 -23.51 7.45
C GLY A 383 -6.44 -22.38 8.41
N LEU A 384 -7.09 -22.30 9.58
CA LEU A 384 -6.78 -21.31 10.60
C LEU A 384 -5.33 -21.41 11.08
N LEU A 385 -4.82 -22.63 11.32
CA LEU A 385 -3.44 -22.85 11.77
C LEU A 385 -2.42 -22.37 10.73
N LEU A 386 -2.69 -22.55 9.44
CA LEU A 386 -1.85 -22.05 8.35
C LEU A 386 -1.83 -20.52 8.30
N HIS A 387 -3.00 -19.89 8.42
CA HIS A 387 -3.10 -18.42 8.43
C HIS A 387 -2.41 -17.83 9.66
N VAL A 388 -2.53 -18.48 10.82
CA VAL A 388 -1.83 -18.10 12.06
C VAL A 388 -0.32 -18.34 11.96
N ALA A 389 0.13 -19.42 11.30
CA ALA A 389 1.55 -19.67 11.08
C ALA A 389 2.19 -18.65 10.12
N LEU A 390 1.48 -18.26 9.06
CA LEU A 390 1.88 -17.16 8.16
C LEU A 390 1.92 -15.82 8.91
N LEU A 391 0.97 -15.59 9.82
CA LEU A 391 0.97 -14.44 10.70
C LEU A 391 2.17 -14.43 11.63
N TRP A 392 2.48 -15.57 12.23
CA TRP A 392 3.59 -15.70 13.16
C TRP A 392 4.91 -15.41 12.45
N GLY A 393 5.11 -15.92 11.23
CA GLY A 393 6.28 -15.55 10.42
C GLY A 393 6.39 -14.05 10.16
N SER A 394 5.26 -13.40 9.83
CA SER A 394 5.20 -11.97 9.53
C SER A 394 5.42 -11.09 10.77
N CYS A 395 4.80 -11.45 11.90
CA CYS A 395 4.98 -10.79 13.19
C CYS A 395 6.37 -11.04 13.78
N PHE A 396 6.95 -12.22 13.60
CA PHE A 396 8.30 -12.55 14.05
C PHE A 396 9.34 -11.73 13.27
N LEU A 397 9.14 -11.55 11.95
CA LEU A 397 9.95 -10.63 11.15
C LEU A 397 9.78 -9.17 11.57
N TYR A 398 8.62 -8.76 12.09
CA TYR A 398 8.38 -7.40 12.60
C TYR A 398 8.99 -7.17 13.99
N PHE A 399 8.90 -8.15 14.90
CA PHE A 399 9.33 -8.02 16.29
C PHE A 399 10.83 -8.24 16.48
N TYR A 400 11.43 -9.21 15.76
CA TYR A 400 12.89 -9.43 15.74
C TYR A 400 13.67 -8.25 15.12
N SER A 401 12.92 -7.32 14.54
CA SER A 401 13.36 -6.25 13.66
C SER A 401 13.43 -4.88 14.32
N SER A 402 12.66 -4.65 15.39
CA SER A 402 12.57 -3.34 16.05
C SER A 402 13.91 -2.84 16.60
N THR A 403 14.89 -3.74 16.74
CA THR A 403 16.26 -3.44 17.17
C THR A 403 17.29 -3.38 16.03
N SER A 404 16.97 -3.81 14.81
CA SER A 404 17.96 -3.92 13.71
C SER A 404 17.70 -2.90 12.59
N GLU A 405 18.73 -2.14 12.23
CA GLU A 405 18.76 -1.23 11.07
C GLU A 405 18.34 -1.89 9.75
N ARG A 406 18.44 -3.22 9.66
CA ARG A 406 18.13 -4.01 8.47
C ARG A 406 16.65 -3.95 8.07
N VAL A 407 15.73 -3.66 8.99
CA VAL A 407 14.31 -3.54 8.62
C VAL A 407 13.92 -2.16 8.16
N PHE A 408 14.62 -1.12 8.61
CA PHE A 408 14.57 0.17 7.95
C PHE A 408 15.07 0.03 6.52
N GLN A 409 16.19 -0.68 6.31
CA GLN A 409 16.65 -1.01 4.97
C GLN A 409 15.61 -1.81 4.19
N TRP A 410 14.90 -2.78 4.78
CA TRP A 410 13.89 -3.57 4.07
C TRP A 410 12.64 -2.74 3.69
N LEU A 411 12.14 -1.88 4.60
CA LEU A 411 11.06 -0.93 4.32
C LEU A 411 11.49 0.11 3.27
N GLU A 412 12.76 0.52 3.30
CA GLU A 412 13.41 1.39 2.31
C GLU A 412 13.77 0.68 1.00
N ALA A 413 13.92 -0.65 1.00
CA ALA A 413 14.48 -1.43 -0.12
C ALA A 413 13.46 -1.78 -1.21
N PHE A 414 12.31 -1.11 -1.23
CA PHE A 414 11.30 -1.31 -2.28
C PHE A 414 10.67 -2.74 -2.29
N TRP A 415 10.92 -3.57 -1.27
CA TRP A 415 10.51 -4.98 -1.24
C TRP A 415 9.17 -5.24 -0.57
N VAL A 416 8.61 -4.26 0.16
CA VAL A 416 7.37 -4.45 0.92
C VAL A 416 6.20 -4.93 0.05
N LEU A 417 5.93 -4.26 -1.07
CA LEU A 417 4.85 -4.63 -1.98
C LEU A 417 5.12 -5.96 -2.71
N PRO A 418 6.32 -6.20 -3.27
CA PRO A 418 6.68 -7.52 -3.79
C PRO A 418 6.47 -8.66 -2.80
N THR A 419 6.85 -8.47 -1.52
CA THR A 419 6.67 -9.49 -0.49
C THR A 419 5.19 -9.78 -0.21
N ILE A 420 4.33 -8.74 -0.14
CA ILE A 420 2.88 -8.95 0.01
C ILE A 420 2.31 -9.67 -1.21
N ALA A 421 2.71 -9.28 -2.42
CA ALA A 421 2.27 -9.93 -3.66
C ALA A 421 2.67 -11.41 -3.71
N ILE A 422 3.91 -11.73 -3.33
CA ILE A 422 4.41 -13.12 -3.24
C ILE A 422 3.63 -13.89 -2.17
N ALA A 423 3.38 -13.29 -1.00
CA ALA A 423 2.63 -13.94 0.07
C ALA A 423 1.19 -14.29 -0.37
N TYR A 424 0.49 -13.36 -1.02
CA TYR A 424 -0.84 -13.61 -1.58
C TYR A 424 -0.80 -14.62 -2.73
N GLY A 425 0.24 -14.60 -3.57
CA GLY A 425 0.44 -15.62 -4.61
C GLY A 425 0.64 -17.02 -4.05
N ILE A 426 1.47 -17.18 -3.01
CA ILE A 426 1.66 -18.47 -2.33
C ILE A 426 0.34 -18.94 -1.71
N GLN A 427 -0.37 -18.05 -1.03
CA GLN A 427 -1.67 -18.37 -0.44
C GLN A 427 -2.67 -18.86 -1.49
N PHE A 428 -2.79 -18.14 -2.60
CA PHE A 428 -3.63 -18.51 -3.73
C PHE A 428 -3.26 -19.89 -4.30
N LEU A 429 -1.97 -20.16 -4.51
CA LEU A 429 -1.52 -21.46 -5.01
C LEU A 429 -1.86 -22.60 -4.04
N ILE A 430 -1.72 -22.37 -2.73
CA ILE A 430 -2.11 -23.35 -1.70
C ILE A 430 -3.61 -23.62 -1.79
N GLU A 431 -4.45 -22.58 -1.88
CA GLU A 431 -5.90 -22.72 -1.97
C GLU A 431 -6.33 -23.48 -3.22
N VAL A 432 -5.80 -23.12 -4.40
CA VAL A 432 -6.08 -23.81 -5.66
C VAL A 432 -5.68 -25.29 -5.57
N THR A 433 -4.53 -25.57 -4.95
CA THR A 433 -4.03 -26.94 -4.78
C THR A 433 -4.92 -27.75 -3.84
N LEU A 434 -5.32 -27.17 -2.71
CA LEU A 434 -6.22 -27.81 -1.74
C LEU A 434 -7.60 -28.10 -2.35
N THR A 435 -8.16 -27.15 -3.09
CA THR A 435 -9.45 -27.33 -3.77
C THR A 435 -9.40 -28.49 -4.77
N ARG A 436 -8.34 -28.56 -5.59
CA ARG A 436 -8.13 -29.69 -6.52
C ARG A 436 -8.02 -31.04 -5.80
N PHE A 437 -7.32 -31.09 -4.67
CA PHE A 437 -7.23 -32.32 -3.87
C PHE A 437 -8.58 -32.72 -3.26
N MET A 438 -9.37 -31.75 -2.81
CA MET A 438 -10.71 -32.01 -2.28
C MET A 438 -11.66 -32.56 -3.35
N ASP A 439 -11.62 -32.00 -4.57
CA ASP A 439 -12.46 -32.45 -5.67
C ASP A 439 -12.08 -33.86 -6.13
N THR A 440 -10.78 -34.15 -6.24
CA THR A 440 -10.27 -35.50 -6.52
C THR A 440 -10.73 -36.51 -5.46
N THR A 441 -10.72 -36.12 -4.18
CA THR A 441 -11.17 -36.98 -3.08
C THR A 441 -12.68 -37.25 -3.14
N LYS A 442 -13.48 -36.24 -3.50
CA LYS A 442 -14.94 -36.40 -3.69
C LYS A 442 -15.26 -37.29 -4.87
N GLU A 443 -14.55 -37.14 -5.99
CA GLU A 443 -14.72 -37.98 -7.17
C GLU A 443 -14.38 -39.44 -6.87
N ASN A 444 -13.26 -39.69 -6.16
CA ASN A 444 -12.89 -41.04 -5.75
C ASN A 444 -13.91 -41.66 -4.78
N LYS A 445 -14.46 -40.88 -3.84
CA LYS A 445 -15.55 -41.35 -2.97
C LYS A 445 -16.81 -41.71 -3.75
N ARG A 446 -17.19 -40.90 -4.75
CA ARG A 446 -18.33 -41.20 -5.63
C ARG A 446 -18.11 -42.48 -6.44
N LYS A 447 -16.92 -42.62 -7.06
CA LYS A 447 -16.55 -43.84 -7.80
C LYS A 447 -16.59 -45.07 -6.90
N ASN A 448 -16.11 -44.97 -5.67
CA ASN A 448 -16.15 -46.08 -4.72
C ASN A 448 -17.59 -46.41 -4.27
N SER A 449 -18.43 -45.41 -4.01
CA SER A 449 -19.84 -45.66 -3.67
C SER A 449 -20.61 -46.28 -4.84
N ASP A 450 -20.33 -45.86 -6.07
CA ASP A 450 -20.97 -46.41 -7.26
C ASP A 450 -20.49 -47.86 -7.51
N THR A 451 -19.22 -48.14 -7.25
CA THR A 451 -18.66 -49.51 -7.34
C THR A 451 -19.24 -50.43 -6.27
N GLU A 452 -19.46 -49.91 -5.06
CA GLU A 452 -20.09 -50.65 -3.96
C GLU A 452 -21.58 -50.89 -4.21
N ALA A 453 -22.29 -49.91 -4.79
CA ALA A 453 -23.69 -50.05 -5.20
C ALA A 453 -23.88 -50.98 -6.42
N ALA A 454 -22.90 -51.05 -7.32
CA ALA A 454 -22.93 -51.94 -8.48
C ALA A 454 -22.54 -53.39 -8.16
N ARG A 455 -22.02 -53.67 -6.96
CA ARG A 455 -21.73 -55.04 -6.53
C ARG A 455 -23.08 -55.78 -6.38
N PRO A 456 -23.32 -56.89 -7.10
CA PRO A 456 -24.56 -57.62 -6.96
C PRO A 456 -24.76 -58.00 -5.49
N PRO A 457 -25.97 -57.86 -4.93
CA PRO A 457 -26.23 -58.23 -3.55
C PRO A 457 -25.76 -59.66 -3.38
N ASN A 458 -24.75 -59.83 -2.53
CA ASN A 458 -24.16 -61.14 -2.28
C ASN A 458 -25.31 -62.02 -1.75
N LEU A 459 -25.72 -63.01 -2.54
CA LEU A 459 -26.80 -63.96 -2.24
C LEU A 459 -26.46 -64.90 -1.06
N THR A 460 -25.56 -64.50 -0.16
CA THR A 460 -25.25 -65.18 1.10
C THR A 460 -26.25 -64.86 2.21
N SER A 461 -27.52 -64.72 1.85
CA SER A 461 -28.64 -65.02 2.74
C SER A 461 -29.20 -66.40 2.35
N GLN A 462 -28.42 -67.45 2.59
CA GLN A 462 -28.96 -68.80 2.66
C GLN A 462 -28.39 -69.49 3.90
N SER A 463 -29.33 -70.00 4.72
CA SER A 463 -29.20 -70.76 5.96
C SER A 463 -28.82 -70.00 7.23
N TYR A 464 -29.79 -69.28 7.81
CA TYR A 464 -30.02 -69.42 9.25
C TYR A 464 -31.23 -70.34 9.43
N TYR A 465 -30.95 -71.52 9.95
CA TYR A 465 -31.93 -72.50 10.39
C TYR A 465 -32.91 -71.84 11.36
N SER A 466 -34.21 -72.05 11.12
CA SER A 466 -35.25 -71.87 12.11
C SER A 466 -34.99 -72.85 13.26
N GLU A 467 -34.55 -72.33 14.39
CA GLU A 467 -34.46 -73.06 15.64
C GLU A 467 -35.88 -73.23 16.20
N PRO A 468 -36.35 -74.46 16.48
CA PRO A 468 -37.72 -74.70 16.88
C PRO A 468 -37.95 -74.29 18.34
N ASP A 469 -39.12 -73.68 18.58
CA ASP A 469 -39.73 -73.44 19.87
C ASP A 469 -39.56 -74.65 20.81
N LYS A 470 -38.96 -74.40 21.97
CA LYS A 470 -39.08 -75.28 23.12
C LYS A 470 -39.85 -74.54 24.21
N ASP A 471 -41.13 -74.87 24.28
CA ASP A 471 -41.90 -74.87 25.51
C ASP A 471 -41.13 -75.60 26.63
N ALA A 472 -40.98 -74.94 27.77
CA ALA A 472 -40.95 -75.51 29.13
C ALA A 472 -40.71 -74.33 30.08
N ASP A 473 -41.77 -73.81 30.71
CA ASP A 473 -42.15 -74.23 32.06
C ASP A 473 -41.07 -73.87 33.08
N TYR A 474 -41.29 -72.83 33.89
CA TYR A 474 -41.03 -72.91 35.32
C TYR A 474 -41.68 -71.75 36.07
N SER A 475 -42.69 -72.14 36.83
CA SER A 475 -43.26 -71.46 37.98
C SER A 475 -42.25 -70.83 38.95
N GLY A 476 -42.59 -69.66 39.48
CA GLY A 476 -42.71 -69.51 40.94
C GLY A 476 -41.70 -68.63 41.68
N ARG A 477 -42.25 -68.04 42.76
CA ARG A 477 -41.65 -67.46 43.97
C ARG A 477 -41.22 -65.98 43.99
N GLN A 478 -42.13 -65.19 44.56
CA GLN A 478 -42.01 -64.42 45.81
C GLN A 478 -40.62 -63.95 46.26
N GLY A 479 -40.57 -62.66 46.61
CA GLY A 479 -39.54 -61.99 47.40
C GLY A 479 -39.79 -60.50 47.40
#